data_AF-A0A7J9GE91-F1
#
_entry.id   AF-A0A7J9GE91-F1
#
_cell.length_a   1.000
_cell.length_b   1.000
_cell.length_c   1.000
_cell.angle_alpha   90.00
_cell.angle_beta   90.00
_cell.angle_gamma   90.00
#
_symmetry.space_group_name_H-M   'P 1'
#
loop_
_entity.id
_entity.type
_entity.pdbx_description
1 polymer ?
#
loop_
_entity_poly.entity_id
_entity_poly.type
_entity_poly.pdbx_seq_one_letter_code
_entity_poly.pdbx_strand_id
1 'polypeptide(L)'
;MSSTRYSILALALATLFSASSAISFYIWKKNLIEWDSKMKELQKSLNSALEKCAAERQGRIRAQQALRKAVVAQPQAKSENLDIPSYPMAPIGIVQSCFSTRNGTPRQPLLVPLARACLVFDSTRVPPASLEGLEEYSHCWIIYVFHLNTDLEKLWKHPSKSKFKAKVRVPRLKGGRMGVFATRSPHRPCPIGLTVAKVEAVQGNMLLLSGVDLVDGTPVLDIKPYLPYCDSIEGAVVPNWVM
;
A
#
# COMPACT_ATOMS: atom_id res chain seq x y z
N MET A 1 8.92 6.79 84.00
CA MET A 1 8.99 7.61 82.76
C MET A 1 9.15 6.80 81.47
N SER A 2 9.47 5.50 81.50
CA SER A 2 9.65 4.67 80.29
C SER A 2 8.32 4.18 79.66
N SER A 3 7.35 3.73 80.46
CA SER A 3 6.06 3.21 79.99
C SER A 3 5.29 4.20 79.10
N THR A 4 5.26 5.47 79.51
CA THR A 4 4.57 6.54 78.76
C THR A 4 5.18 6.80 77.39
N ARG A 5 6.51 6.61 77.21
CA ARG A 5 7.20 6.80 75.92
C ARG A 5 6.89 5.67 74.93
N TYR A 6 6.79 4.43 75.40
CA TYR A 6 6.40 3.29 74.57
C TYR A 6 4.93 3.36 74.13
N SER A 7 4.02 3.80 75.02
CA SER A 7 2.62 4.01 74.65
C SER A 7 2.45 5.11 73.60
N ILE A 8 3.20 6.20 73.67
CA ILE A 8 3.16 7.28 72.67
C ILE A 8 3.72 6.81 71.32
N LEU A 9 4.83 6.06 71.31
CA LEU A 9 5.41 5.46 70.10
C LEU A 9 4.47 4.44 69.44
N ALA A 10 3.80 3.60 70.24
CA ALA A 10 2.82 2.64 69.73
C ALA A 10 1.58 3.35 69.15
N LEU A 11 1.10 4.42 69.79
CA LEU A 11 0.00 5.23 69.28
C LEU A 11 0.37 5.91 67.96
N ALA A 12 1.59 6.45 67.86
CA ALA A 12 2.11 7.11 66.65
C ALA A 12 2.32 6.12 65.49
N LEU A 13 2.81 4.91 65.77
CA LEU A 13 2.93 3.85 64.76
C LEU A 13 1.55 3.35 64.29
N ALA A 14 0.59 3.20 65.21
CA ALA A 14 -0.77 2.80 64.87
C ALA A 14 -1.50 3.84 64.01
N THR A 15 -1.30 5.14 64.27
CA THR A 15 -1.89 6.22 63.46
C THR A 15 -1.23 6.35 62.08
N LEU A 16 0.07 6.08 61.96
CA LEU A 16 0.75 6.04 60.65
C LEU A 16 0.28 4.86 59.79
N PHE A 17 0.08 3.68 60.38
CA PHE A 17 -0.47 2.51 59.68
C PHE A 17 -1.93 2.74 59.25
N SER A 18 -2.77 3.33 60.11
CA SER A 18 -4.16 3.65 59.75
C SER A 18 -4.25 4.73 58.67
N ALA A 19 -3.37 5.74 58.70
CA ALA A 19 -3.29 6.75 57.64
C ALA A 19 -2.82 6.16 56.30
N SER A 20 -1.78 5.31 56.31
CA SER A 20 -1.27 4.65 55.09
C SER A 20 -2.32 3.73 54.44
N SER A 21 -3.01 2.92 55.24
CA SER A 21 -4.10 2.05 54.77
C SER A 21 -5.30 2.86 54.24
N ALA A 22 -5.66 3.97 54.88
CA ALA A 22 -6.70 4.88 54.38
C ALA A 22 -6.32 5.51 53.02
N ILE A 23 -5.07 5.96 52.86
CA ILE A 23 -4.55 6.51 51.59
C ILE A 23 -4.56 5.42 50.51
N SER A 24 -4.07 4.22 50.83
CA SER A 24 -4.04 3.10 49.89
C SER A 24 -5.44 2.66 49.46
N PHE A 25 -6.41 2.67 50.39
CA PHE A 25 -7.82 2.39 50.10
C PHE A 25 -8.45 3.49 49.24
N TYR A 26 -8.14 4.76 49.51
CA TYR A 26 -8.60 5.88 48.69
C TYR A 26 -8.07 5.80 47.26
N ILE A 27 -6.76 5.51 47.09
CA ILE A 27 -6.14 5.31 45.77
C ILE A 27 -6.78 4.11 45.05
N TRP A 28 -6.96 2.99 45.75
CA TRP A 28 -7.62 1.81 45.18
C TRP A 28 -9.05 2.12 44.72
N LYS A 29 -9.84 2.81 45.55
CA LYS A 29 -11.21 3.22 45.20
C LYS A 29 -11.23 4.19 44.01
N LYS A 30 -10.33 5.17 43.97
CA LYS A 30 -10.18 6.10 42.83
C LYS A 30 -9.85 5.35 41.55
N ASN A 31 -8.87 4.45 41.61
CA ASN A 31 -8.48 3.62 40.47
C ASN A 31 -9.65 2.73 40.03
N LEU A 32 -10.41 2.12 40.95
CA LEU A 32 -11.56 1.28 40.63
C LEU A 32 -12.61 2.04 39.79
N ILE A 33 -12.90 3.29 40.15
CA ILE A 33 -13.82 4.17 39.41
C ILE A 33 -13.26 4.51 38.02
N GLU A 34 -11.97 4.81 37.94
CA GLU A 34 -11.31 5.11 36.66
C GLU A 34 -11.30 3.90 35.72
N TRP A 35 -11.00 2.71 36.25
CA TRP A 35 -11.04 1.45 35.51
C TRP A 35 -12.46 1.11 35.03
N ASP A 36 -13.49 1.32 35.86
CA ASP A 36 -14.89 1.12 35.46
C ASP A 36 -15.30 2.09 34.34
N SER A 37 -14.87 3.35 34.43
CA SER A 37 -15.09 4.35 33.37
C SER A 37 -14.41 3.94 32.05
N LYS A 38 -13.13 3.53 32.12
CA LYS A 38 -12.38 3.02 30.96
C LYS A 38 -13.00 1.78 30.36
N MET A 39 -13.45 0.84 31.19
CA MET A 39 -14.13 -0.38 30.74
C MET A 39 -15.42 -0.05 29.99
N LYS A 40 -16.25 0.87 30.50
CA LYS A 40 -17.47 1.33 29.83
C LYS A 40 -17.17 2.03 28.50
N GLU A 41 -16.14 2.87 28.46
CA GLU A 41 -15.71 3.55 27.24
C GLU A 41 -15.22 2.56 26.18
N LEU A 42 -14.37 1.61 26.55
CA LEU A 42 -13.89 0.56 25.66
C LEU A 42 -15.02 -0.33 25.15
N GLN A 43 -15.97 -0.72 26.01
CA GLN A 43 -17.14 -1.50 25.63
C GLN A 43 -17.98 -0.75 24.58
N LYS A 44 -18.18 0.56 24.78
CA LYS A 44 -18.89 1.42 23.83
C LYS A 44 -18.15 1.53 22.50
N SER A 45 -16.84 1.73 22.55
CA SER A 45 -15.98 1.81 21.37
C SER A 45 -16.01 0.50 20.56
N LEU A 46 -15.89 -0.64 21.26
CA LEU A 46 -15.97 -1.98 20.66
C LEU A 46 -17.31 -2.24 20.00
N ASN A 47 -18.42 -1.94 20.68
CA ASN A 47 -19.76 -2.10 20.10
C ASN A 47 -19.94 -1.24 18.84
N SER A 48 -19.49 0.01 18.89
CA SER A 48 -19.52 0.89 17.70
C SER A 48 -18.66 0.35 16.56
N ALA A 49 -17.47 -0.20 16.85
CA ALA A 49 -16.61 -0.82 15.84
C ALA A 49 -17.25 -2.09 15.24
N LEU A 50 -17.89 -2.92 16.06
CA LEU A 50 -18.61 -4.12 15.62
C LEU A 50 -19.79 -3.76 14.72
N GLU A 51 -20.58 -2.75 15.08
CA GLU A 51 -21.69 -2.27 14.26
C GLU A 51 -21.20 -1.75 12.90
N LYS A 52 -20.12 -0.96 12.87
CA LYS A 52 -19.50 -0.49 11.62
C LYS A 52 -19.04 -1.65 10.75
N CYS A 53 -18.34 -2.63 11.33
CA CYS A 53 -17.87 -3.82 10.61
C CYS A 53 -19.05 -4.66 10.07
N ALA A 54 -20.13 -4.82 10.85
CA ALA A 54 -21.35 -5.50 10.42
C ALA A 54 -22.03 -4.77 9.27
N ALA A 55 -22.12 -3.44 9.32
CA ALA A 55 -22.67 -2.62 8.25
C ALA A 55 -21.84 -2.74 6.96
N GLU A 56 -20.50 -2.66 7.05
CA GLU A 56 -19.61 -2.88 5.91
C GLU A 56 -19.80 -4.26 5.28
N ARG A 57 -19.84 -5.31 6.12
CA ARG A 57 -20.07 -6.68 5.66
C ARG A 57 -21.40 -6.82 4.94
N GLN A 58 -22.47 -6.26 5.51
CA GLN A 58 -23.80 -6.31 4.90
C GLN A 58 -23.84 -5.56 3.57
N GLY A 59 -23.16 -4.42 3.46
CA GLY A 59 -22.96 -3.69 2.21
C GLY A 59 -22.26 -4.56 1.14
N ARG A 60 -21.15 -5.22 1.50
CA ARG A 60 -20.41 -6.13 0.61
C ARG A 60 -21.28 -7.28 0.11
N ILE A 61 -22.06 -7.90 1.00
CA ILE A 61 -22.95 -9.03 0.64
C ILE A 61 -24.01 -8.58 -0.38
N ARG A 62 -24.68 -7.44 -0.13
CA ARG A 62 -25.69 -6.92 -1.06
C ARG A 62 -25.09 -6.60 -2.43
N ALA A 63 -23.91 -5.98 -2.47
CA ALA A 63 -23.23 -5.67 -3.72
C ALA A 63 -22.86 -6.94 -4.51
N GLN A 64 -22.35 -7.97 -3.83
CA GLN A 64 -22.05 -9.26 -4.47
C GLN A 64 -23.31 -9.94 -5.02
N GLN A 65 -24.42 -9.90 -4.29
CA GLN A 65 -25.70 -10.44 -4.76
C GLN A 65 -26.23 -9.68 -5.98
N ALA A 66 -26.14 -8.35 -5.98
CA ALA A 66 -26.55 -7.52 -7.11
C ALA A 66 -25.72 -7.83 -8.36
N LEU A 67 -24.39 -7.93 -8.23
CA LEU A 67 -23.51 -8.28 -9.34
C LEU A 67 -23.84 -9.67 -9.90
N ARG A 68 -24.02 -10.68 -9.04
CA ARG A 68 -24.38 -12.04 -9.48
C ARG A 68 -25.69 -12.04 -10.28
N LYS A 69 -26.70 -11.31 -9.82
CA LYS A 69 -27.97 -11.17 -10.55
C LYS A 69 -27.76 -10.51 -11.90
N ALA A 70 -26.98 -9.43 -11.97
CA ALA A 70 -26.71 -8.71 -13.20
C ALA A 70 -25.95 -9.57 -14.23
N VAL A 71 -24.92 -10.30 -13.80
CA VAL A 71 -24.12 -11.19 -14.67
C VAL A 71 -24.95 -12.35 -15.21
N VAL A 72 -25.83 -12.95 -14.39
CA VAL A 72 -26.72 -14.04 -14.83
C VAL A 72 -27.83 -13.53 -15.76
N ALA A 73 -28.31 -12.30 -15.56
CA ALA A 73 -29.37 -11.70 -16.36
C ALA A 73 -28.92 -11.20 -17.75
N GLN A 74 -27.61 -11.13 -18.03
CA GLN A 74 -27.10 -10.71 -19.34
C GLN A 74 -26.89 -11.93 -20.27
N PRO A 75 -27.62 -12.03 -21.41
CA PRO A 75 -27.22 -12.89 -22.51
C PRO A 75 -25.86 -12.40 -23.04
N GLN A 76 -24.99 -13.32 -23.52
CA GLN A 76 -23.67 -13.00 -24.07
C GLN A 76 -23.68 -11.71 -24.90
N ALA A 77 -23.14 -10.63 -24.34
CA ALA A 77 -23.15 -9.33 -24.98
C ALA A 77 -22.42 -9.43 -26.33
N LYS A 78 -23.15 -9.17 -27.42
CA LYS A 78 -22.54 -8.88 -28.72
C LYS A 78 -21.63 -7.67 -28.52
N SER A 79 -20.44 -7.76 -29.12
CA SER A 79 -19.40 -6.73 -29.11
C SER A 79 -19.91 -5.41 -29.70
N GLU A 80 -20.62 -4.62 -28.91
CA GLU A 80 -20.88 -3.21 -29.22
C GLU A 80 -19.63 -2.39 -28.86
N ASN A 81 -19.29 -1.42 -29.72
CA ASN A 81 -18.25 -0.44 -29.41
C ASN A 81 -18.71 0.36 -28.20
N LEU A 82 -18.17 0.02 -27.03
CA LEU A 82 -18.38 0.80 -25.82
C LEU A 82 -17.61 2.13 -25.98
N ASP A 83 -18.32 3.24 -25.99
CA ASP A 83 -17.73 4.59 -25.90
C ASP A 83 -17.20 4.79 -24.48
N ILE A 84 -16.00 4.25 -24.23
CA ILE A 84 -15.30 4.34 -22.94
C ILE A 84 -14.49 5.64 -22.93
N PRO A 85 -14.67 6.52 -21.92
CA PRO A 85 -13.89 7.74 -21.80
C PRO A 85 -12.40 7.44 -21.62
N SER A 86 -11.55 8.24 -22.29
CA SER A 86 -10.10 8.21 -22.10
C SER A 86 -9.68 9.22 -21.05
N TYR A 87 -8.74 8.83 -20.18
CA TYR A 87 -8.21 9.68 -19.11
C TYR A 87 -6.75 10.04 -19.42
N PRO A 88 -6.43 11.30 -19.74
CA PRO A 88 -5.05 11.71 -19.96
C PRO A 88 -4.28 11.65 -18.63
N MET A 89 -3.10 11.05 -18.65
CA MET A 89 -2.21 10.98 -17.50
C MET A 89 -0.92 11.73 -17.81
N ALA A 90 -0.62 12.75 -17.00
CA ALA A 90 0.65 13.47 -17.07
C ALA A 90 1.63 12.87 -16.05
N PRO A 91 2.92 12.70 -16.41
CA PRO A 91 3.92 12.27 -15.43
C PRO A 91 4.05 13.27 -14.28
N ILE A 92 4.21 12.73 -13.07
CA ILE A 92 4.42 13.49 -11.83
C ILE A 92 5.91 13.64 -11.48
N GLY A 93 6.78 12.90 -12.16
CA GLY A 93 8.22 12.91 -11.95
C GLY A 93 8.96 12.02 -12.94
N ILE A 94 10.29 12.11 -12.91
CA ILE A 94 11.20 11.32 -13.74
C ILE A 94 12.18 10.57 -12.84
N VAL A 95 12.44 9.31 -13.19
CA VAL A 95 13.42 8.46 -12.53
C VAL A 95 14.81 8.71 -13.11
N GLN A 96 15.76 9.01 -12.24
CA GLN A 96 17.20 8.92 -12.49
C GLN A 96 17.69 7.57 -11.98
N SER A 97 18.16 6.68 -12.85
CA SER A 97 18.44 5.28 -12.51
C SER A 97 19.87 4.87 -12.86
N CYS A 98 20.41 3.88 -12.12
CA CYS A 98 21.66 3.23 -12.50
C CYS A 98 21.59 2.45 -13.82
N PHE A 99 20.39 2.23 -14.38
CA PHE A 99 20.21 1.53 -15.66
C PHE A 99 19.97 2.52 -16.82
N SER A 100 21.02 2.86 -17.57
CA SER A 100 20.93 3.79 -18.71
C SER A 100 20.19 3.23 -19.94
N THR A 101 20.07 1.89 -20.05
CA THR A 101 19.38 1.24 -21.17
C THR A 101 18.53 0.08 -20.68
N ARG A 102 17.58 -0.37 -21.51
CA ARG A 102 16.74 -1.56 -21.26
C ARG A 102 17.56 -2.84 -21.07
N ASN A 103 18.74 -2.92 -21.67
CA ASN A 103 19.60 -4.08 -21.58
C ASN A 103 20.35 -4.05 -20.24
N GLY A 104 20.18 -5.09 -19.43
CA GLY A 104 20.78 -5.16 -18.09
C GLY A 104 19.86 -4.65 -16.98
N THR A 105 18.79 -3.91 -17.30
CA THR A 105 17.72 -3.62 -16.33
C THR A 105 17.08 -4.94 -15.86
N PRO A 106 16.86 -5.13 -14.56
CA PRO A 106 16.17 -6.29 -14.02
C PRO A 106 14.83 -6.51 -14.69
N ARG A 107 14.43 -7.77 -14.87
CA ARG A 107 13.16 -8.10 -15.51
C ARG A 107 11.96 -7.94 -14.58
N GLN A 108 12.21 -7.87 -13.28
CA GLN A 108 11.23 -7.81 -12.19
C GLN A 108 11.87 -7.01 -11.03
N PRO A 109 11.04 -6.38 -10.17
CA PRO A 109 11.52 -5.62 -9.02
C PRO A 109 12.25 -6.52 -8.02
N LEU A 110 13.12 -5.91 -7.21
CA LEU A 110 13.85 -6.51 -6.08
C LEU A 110 14.78 -7.68 -6.43
N LEU A 111 14.90 -8.10 -7.69
CA LEU A 111 15.89 -9.11 -8.12
C LEU A 111 17.33 -8.64 -7.86
N VAL A 112 17.56 -7.33 -7.93
CA VAL A 112 18.86 -6.70 -7.61
C VAL A 112 18.60 -5.66 -6.52
N PRO A 113 18.63 -6.04 -5.22
CA PRO A 113 18.31 -5.14 -4.11
C PRO A 113 19.20 -3.88 -4.06
N LEU A 114 20.42 -3.97 -4.58
CA LEU A 114 21.38 -2.86 -4.62
C LEU A 114 21.16 -1.89 -5.77
N ALA A 115 20.23 -2.17 -6.70
CA ALA A 115 19.93 -1.27 -7.81
C ALA A 115 19.37 0.05 -7.27
N ARG A 116 20.04 1.18 -7.53
CA ARG A 116 19.69 2.50 -7.01
C ARG A 116 18.97 3.34 -8.06
N ALA A 117 18.02 4.14 -7.60
CA ALA A 117 17.46 5.23 -8.40
C ALA A 117 17.03 6.40 -7.50
N CYS A 118 16.84 7.54 -8.12
CA CYS A 118 16.20 8.70 -7.52
C CYS A 118 14.99 9.09 -8.38
N LEU A 119 13.81 9.14 -7.77
CA LEU A 119 12.64 9.74 -8.41
C LEU A 119 12.63 11.24 -8.10
N VAL A 120 12.71 12.07 -9.13
CA VAL A 120 12.63 13.54 -9.03
C VAL A 120 11.22 13.96 -9.43
N PHE A 121 10.47 14.55 -8.51
CA PHE A 121 9.11 15.02 -8.75
C PHE A 121 9.10 16.40 -9.42
N ASP A 122 8.14 16.59 -10.34
CA ASP A 122 7.84 17.89 -10.93
C ASP A 122 7.13 18.76 -9.89
N SER A 123 7.85 19.71 -9.30
CA SER A 123 7.33 20.58 -8.23
C SER A 123 6.19 21.48 -8.68
N THR A 124 5.97 21.68 -9.99
CA THR A 124 4.81 22.41 -10.52
C THR A 124 3.52 21.61 -10.43
N ARG A 125 3.62 20.28 -10.35
CA ARG A 125 2.48 19.35 -10.27
C ARG A 125 2.34 18.71 -8.89
N VAL A 126 3.46 18.44 -8.24
CA VAL A 126 3.53 17.75 -6.95
C VAL A 126 4.21 18.67 -5.94
N PRO A 127 3.43 19.39 -5.10
CA PRO A 127 3.97 20.13 -3.97
C PRO A 127 4.75 19.18 -3.05
N PRO A 128 5.92 19.57 -2.51
CA PRO A 128 6.74 18.70 -1.65
C PRO A 128 6.01 18.12 -0.44
N ALA A 129 5.03 18.84 0.11
CA ALA A 129 4.17 18.36 1.21
C ALA A 129 3.41 17.07 0.88
N SER A 130 3.22 16.74 -0.40
CA SER A 130 2.59 15.50 -0.85
C SER A 130 3.41 14.24 -0.51
N LEU A 131 4.69 14.42 -0.14
CA LEU A 131 5.61 13.32 0.20
C LEU A 131 5.74 13.11 1.71
N GLU A 132 5.14 13.95 2.54
CA GLU A 132 5.21 13.85 4.01
C GLU A 132 4.69 12.49 4.49
N GLY A 133 5.47 11.84 5.36
CA GLY A 133 5.13 10.52 5.93
C GLY A 133 5.46 9.34 5.02
N LEU A 134 5.91 9.56 3.77
CA LEU A 134 6.32 8.47 2.88
C LEU A 134 7.57 7.75 3.40
N GLU A 135 8.46 8.47 4.10
CA GLU A 135 9.65 7.95 4.76
C GLU A 135 9.35 6.96 5.91
N GLU A 136 8.13 6.94 6.43
CA GLU A 136 7.70 5.96 7.45
C GLU A 136 7.48 4.57 6.85
N TYR A 137 7.33 4.48 5.52
CA TYR A 137 7.17 3.22 4.81
C TYR A 137 8.51 2.71 4.31
N SER A 138 8.76 1.41 4.50
CA SER A 138 9.97 0.77 3.96
C SER A 138 9.94 0.63 2.44
N HIS A 139 8.76 0.52 1.83
CA HIS A 139 8.57 0.25 0.41
C HIS A 139 7.39 1.03 -0.15
N CYS A 140 7.43 1.28 -1.45
CA CYS A 140 6.35 1.91 -2.19
C CYS A 140 6.11 1.19 -3.52
N TRP A 141 4.86 1.24 -3.98
CA TRP A 141 4.49 0.98 -5.36
C TRP A 141 4.76 2.22 -6.21
N ILE A 142 5.36 2.02 -7.37
CA ILE A 142 5.56 3.06 -8.38
C ILE A 142 4.87 2.61 -9.66
N ILE A 143 3.98 3.47 -10.16
CA ILE A 143 3.27 3.30 -11.42
C ILE A 143 3.96 4.18 -12.45
N TYR A 144 4.41 3.59 -13.55
CA TYR A 144 5.28 4.30 -14.51
C TYR A 144 4.93 3.96 -15.96
N VAL A 145 5.51 4.70 -16.91
CA VAL A 145 5.34 4.45 -18.34
C VAL A 145 6.57 3.75 -18.89
N PHE A 146 6.37 2.68 -19.67
CA PHE A 146 7.43 2.03 -20.46
C PHE A 146 7.83 2.93 -21.65
N HIS A 147 8.43 4.10 -21.38
CA HIS A 147 8.73 5.17 -22.33
C HIS A 147 9.69 4.78 -23.46
N LEU A 148 10.52 3.74 -23.28
CA LEU A 148 11.38 3.18 -24.33
C LEU A 148 10.71 2.05 -25.13
N ASN A 149 9.38 1.95 -25.07
CA ASN A 149 8.63 1.03 -25.92
C ASN A 149 8.44 1.66 -27.31
N THR A 150 8.77 0.90 -28.36
CA THR A 150 8.92 1.40 -29.75
C THR A 150 7.63 1.87 -30.42
N ASP A 151 6.47 1.57 -29.83
CA ASP A 151 5.15 1.80 -30.45
C ASP A 151 4.24 2.74 -29.63
N LEU A 152 4.77 3.47 -28.63
CA LEU A 152 3.98 4.34 -27.75
C LEU A 152 3.13 5.36 -28.50
N GLU A 153 3.75 6.08 -29.44
CA GLU A 153 3.09 7.13 -30.19
C GLU A 153 1.95 6.58 -31.04
N LYS A 154 2.17 5.42 -31.68
CA LYS A 154 1.14 4.72 -32.46
C LYS A 154 0.02 4.19 -31.58
N LEU A 155 0.34 3.66 -30.40
CA LEU A 155 -0.63 3.10 -29.45
C LEU A 155 -1.53 4.18 -28.83
N TRP A 156 -0.96 5.32 -28.43
CA TRP A 156 -1.71 6.36 -27.70
C TRP A 156 -2.31 7.45 -28.59
N LYS A 157 -1.63 7.91 -29.64
CA LYS A 157 -2.18 8.96 -30.51
C LYS A 157 -3.18 8.40 -31.52
N HIS A 158 -3.00 7.15 -31.95
CA HIS A 158 -3.83 6.54 -33.00
C HIS A 158 -4.23 5.08 -32.68
N PRO A 159 -4.91 4.83 -31.54
CA PRO A 159 -5.27 3.47 -31.11
C PRO A 159 -6.10 2.70 -32.14
N SER A 160 -7.00 3.37 -32.87
CA SER A 160 -7.83 2.77 -33.93
C SER A 160 -7.04 2.29 -35.16
N LYS A 161 -5.81 2.81 -35.37
CA LYS A 161 -4.91 2.42 -36.46
C LYS A 161 -3.80 1.46 -36.00
N SER A 162 -3.65 1.25 -34.69
CA SER A 162 -2.62 0.39 -34.12
C SER A 162 -3.08 -1.07 -34.14
N LYS A 163 -2.38 -1.92 -34.89
CA LYS A 163 -2.57 -3.38 -34.81
C LYS A 163 -1.90 -3.89 -33.53
N PHE A 164 -2.64 -3.88 -32.42
CA PHE A 164 -2.17 -4.39 -31.15
C PHE A 164 -1.84 -5.89 -31.23
N LYS A 165 -0.63 -6.27 -30.81
CA LYS A 165 -0.21 -7.68 -30.77
C LYS A 165 -0.73 -8.34 -29.50
N ALA A 166 -1.78 -9.15 -29.62
CA ALA A 166 -2.40 -9.83 -28.49
C ALA A 166 -1.49 -10.83 -27.73
N LYS A 167 -0.44 -11.35 -28.39
CA LYS A 167 0.49 -12.33 -27.80
C LYS A 167 1.95 -11.91 -27.90
N VAL A 168 2.73 -12.18 -26.87
CA VAL A 168 4.17 -11.94 -26.75
C VAL A 168 4.96 -13.24 -26.64
N ARG A 169 6.21 -13.23 -27.08
CA ARG A 169 7.11 -14.38 -26.92
C ARG A 169 7.61 -14.40 -25.49
N VAL A 170 7.52 -15.55 -24.82
CA VAL A 170 7.98 -15.72 -23.44
C VAL A 170 9.33 -16.43 -23.45
N PRO A 171 10.40 -15.84 -22.87
CA PRO A 171 11.74 -16.44 -22.88
C PRO A 171 11.78 -17.85 -22.29
N ARG A 172 11.08 -18.07 -21.17
CA ARG A 172 11.01 -19.38 -20.49
C ARG A 172 10.21 -20.44 -21.25
N LEU A 173 9.42 -20.06 -22.25
CA LEU A 173 8.53 -20.99 -22.97
C LEU A 173 9.15 -21.55 -24.28
N LYS A 174 10.48 -21.57 -24.40
CA LYS A 174 11.25 -22.13 -25.53
C LYS A 174 10.69 -21.77 -26.92
N GLY A 175 10.26 -20.52 -27.10
CA GLY A 175 9.75 -20.02 -28.39
C GLY A 175 8.24 -19.87 -28.48
N GLY A 176 7.46 -20.42 -27.54
CA GLY A 176 6.02 -20.19 -27.56
C GLY A 176 5.60 -18.81 -27.05
N ARG A 177 4.32 -18.52 -27.25
CA ARG A 177 3.74 -17.18 -27.06
C ARG A 177 2.59 -17.23 -26.07
N MET A 178 2.49 -16.22 -25.21
CA MET A 178 1.41 -16.05 -24.25
C MET A 178 0.64 -14.75 -24.52
N GLY A 179 -0.62 -14.71 -24.12
CA GLY A 179 -1.42 -13.48 -24.16
C GLY A 179 -0.73 -12.38 -23.34
N VAL A 180 -0.74 -11.13 -23.83
CA VAL A 180 -0.07 -10.00 -23.16
C VAL A 180 -0.45 -9.86 -21.69
N PHE A 181 -1.74 -10.06 -21.37
CA PHE A 181 -2.28 -9.94 -20.01
C PHE A 181 -1.93 -11.11 -19.10
N ALA A 182 -1.50 -12.26 -19.65
CA ALA A 182 -0.91 -13.35 -18.89
C ALA A 182 0.57 -13.11 -18.56
N THR A 183 1.17 -12.00 -19.01
CA THR A 183 2.58 -11.67 -18.81
C THR A 183 2.76 -10.29 -18.19
N ARG A 184 4.01 -9.93 -17.85
CA ARG A 184 4.43 -8.57 -17.48
C ARG A 184 5.21 -7.87 -18.60
N SER A 185 4.92 -8.20 -19.87
CA SER A 185 5.56 -7.55 -21.03
C SER A 185 5.29 -6.04 -21.05
N PRO A 186 6.24 -5.20 -21.48
CA PRO A 186 6.03 -3.77 -21.69
C PRO A 186 5.17 -3.46 -22.93
N HIS A 187 5.07 -4.40 -23.88
CA HIS A 187 4.24 -4.26 -25.08
C HIS A 187 2.77 -4.57 -24.76
N ARG A 188 2.02 -3.57 -24.28
CA ARG A 188 0.62 -3.65 -23.83
C ARG A 188 -0.20 -2.48 -24.40
N PRO A 189 -1.55 -2.51 -24.38
CA PRO A 189 -2.37 -1.39 -24.87
C PRO A 189 -2.12 -0.11 -24.09
N CYS A 190 -2.10 -0.22 -22.75
CA CYS A 190 -1.59 0.80 -21.84
C CYS A 190 -0.22 0.33 -21.33
N PRO A 191 0.89 0.93 -21.81
CA PRO A 191 2.25 0.54 -21.45
C PRO A 191 2.63 1.08 -20.07
N ILE A 192 1.78 0.77 -19.09
CA ILE A 192 1.96 1.09 -17.68
C ILE A 192 2.73 -0.07 -17.03
N GLY A 193 3.83 0.29 -16.37
CA GLY A 193 4.59 -0.57 -15.49
C GLY A 193 4.17 -0.40 -14.04
N LEU A 194 4.42 -1.45 -13.25
CA LEU A 194 4.21 -1.47 -11.81
C LEU A 194 5.47 -2.08 -11.19
N THR A 195 6.08 -1.36 -10.26
CA THR A 195 7.26 -1.83 -9.53
C THR A 195 7.11 -1.55 -8.05
N VAL A 196 7.67 -2.45 -7.23
CA VAL A 196 7.86 -2.20 -5.80
C VAL A 196 9.34 -1.87 -5.59
N ALA A 197 9.59 -0.77 -4.91
CA ALA A 197 10.92 -0.30 -4.59
C ALA A 197 11.04 -0.03 -3.10
N LYS A 198 12.25 -0.18 -2.56
CA LYS A 198 12.54 0.22 -1.18
C LYS A 198 12.71 1.74 -1.14
N VAL A 199 12.06 2.39 -0.17
CA VAL A 199 12.24 3.80 0.15
C VAL A 199 13.47 3.92 1.04
N GLU A 200 14.47 4.67 0.59
CA GLU A 200 15.71 4.89 1.35
C GLU A 200 15.73 6.25 2.04
N ALA A 201 15.21 7.28 1.37
CA ALA A 201 15.00 8.61 1.97
C ALA A 201 14.05 9.46 1.12
N VAL A 202 13.36 10.38 1.77
CA VAL A 202 12.64 11.51 1.14
C VAL A 202 13.50 12.76 1.34
N GLN A 203 13.79 13.50 0.27
CA GLN A 203 14.65 14.69 0.28
C GLN A 203 14.04 15.79 -0.59
N GLY A 204 13.32 16.73 0.02
CA GLY A 204 12.65 17.81 -0.72
C GLY A 204 11.63 17.24 -1.72
N ASN A 205 11.85 17.45 -3.02
CA ASN A 205 11.05 16.89 -4.11
C ASN A 205 11.67 15.61 -4.71
N MET A 206 12.53 14.91 -3.97
CA MET A 206 13.24 13.72 -4.42
C MET A 206 12.95 12.53 -3.50
N LEU A 207 12.86 11.35 -4.09
CA LEU A 207 12.73 10.08 -3.38
C LEU A 207 13.87 9.16 -3.78
N LEU A 208 14.72 8.82 -2.83
CA LEU A 208 15.83 7.88 -3.01
C LEU A 208 15.30 6.46 -2.85
N LEU A 209 15.63 5.61 -3.84
CA LEU A 209 15.07 4.28 -3.98
C LEU A 209 16.16 3.22 -4.14
N SER A 210 15.85 1.99 -3.73
CA SER A 210 16.63 0.81 -4.08
C SER A 210 15.76 -0.39 -4.48
N GLY A 211 16.39 -1.41 -5.07
CA GLY A 211 15.71 -2.59 -5.58
C GLY A 211 14.87 -2.36 -6.85
N VAL A 212 15.14 -1.26 -7.57
CA VAL A 212 14.36 -0.84 -8.74
C VAL A 212 14.65 -1.69 -9.98
N ASP A 213 13.67 -1.75 -10.89
CA ASP A 213 13.76 -2.32 -12.23
C ASP A 213 13.44 -1.27 -13.32
N LEU A 214 13.79 -0.02 -13.04
CA LEU A 214 13.43 1.16 -13.84
C LEU A 214 14.61 1.62 -14.69
N VAL A 215 14.38 1.93 -15.96
CA VAL A 215 15.39 2.55 -16.83
C VAL A 215 15.50 4.05 -16.49
N ASP A 216 16.68 4.61 -16.66
CA ASP A 216 16.90 6.05 -16.55
C ASP A 216 15.97 6.84 -17.48
N GLY A 217 15.47 7.97 -17.01
CA GLY A 217 14.47 8.78 -17.72
C GLY A 217 13.03 8.27 -17.62
N THR A 218 12.76 7.21 -16.83
CA THR A 218 11.40 6.65 -16.74
C THR A 218 10.39 7.65 -16.16
N PRO A 219 9.31 7.98 -16.89
CA PRO A 219 8.24 8.83 -16.38
C PRO A 219 7.36 8.07 -15.38
N VAL A 220 7.15 8.66 -14.22
CA VAL A 220 6.28 8.14 -13.15
C VAL A 220 4.93 8.82 -13.22
N LEU A 221 3.86 8.03 -13.10
CA LEU A 221 2.47 8.48 -13.07
C LEU A 221 1.96 8.63 -11.64
N ASP A 222 2.38 7.74 -10.73
CA ASP A 222 1.86 7.69 -9.37
C ASP A 222 2.80 6.90 -8.43
N ILE A 223 2.66 7.16 -7.13
CA ILE A 223 3.35 6.43 -6.05
C ILE A 223 2.36 6.12 -4.93
N LYS A 224 2.47 4.94 -4.32
CA LYS A 224 1.65 4.53 -3.17
C LYS A 224 2.50 3.81 -2.13
N PRO A 225 2.23 3.97 -0.83
CA PRO A 225 2.87 3.14 0.17
C PRO A 225 2.56 1.68 -0.08
N TYR A 226 3.55 0.81 0.13
CA TYR A 226 3.33 -0.64 0.10
C TYR A 226 2.76 -1.08 1.45
N LEU A 227 1.62 -1.77 1.43
CA LEU A 227 0.89 -2.19 2.63
C LEU A 227 0.87 -3.73 2.70
N PRO A 228 1.76 -4.37 3.49
CA PRO A 228 1.89 -5.83 3.49
C PRO A 228 0.59 -6.58 3.74
N TYR A 229 -0.30 -6.04 4.59
CA TYR A 229 -1.56 -6.70 4.95
C TYR A 229 -2.58 -6.81 3.80
N CYS A 230 -2.46 -6.00 2.74
CA CYS A 230 -3.35 -6.05 1.58
C CYS A 230 -2.65 -6.22 0.23
N ASP A 231 -1.36 -5.92 0.15
CA ASP A 231 -0.56 -6.05 -1.07
C ASP A 231 0.18 -7.39 -1.14
N SER A 232 0.36 -8.07 -0.01
CA SER A 232 0.95 -9.41 0.05
C SER A 232 -0.15 -10.47 0.11
N ILE A 233 -0.20 -11.34 -0.89
CA ILE A 233 -1.13 -12.48 -0.94
C ILE A 233 -0.33 -13.76 -0.67
N GLU A 234 -0.41 -14.25 0.55
CA GLU A 234 0.20 -15.52 0.93
C GLU A 234 -0.44 -16.68 0.15
N GLY A 235 0.40 -17.60 -0.36
CA GLY A 235 -0.07 -18.75 -1.15
C GLY A 235 -0.47 -18.44 -2.59
N ALA A 236 -0.17 -17.23 -3.11
CA ALA A 236 -0.39 -16.92 -4.53
C ALA A 236 0.34 -17.91 -5.45
N VAL A 237 -0.38 -18.43 -6.45
CA VAL A 237 0.15 -19.42 -7.41
C VAL A 237 0.53 -18.76 -8.73
N VAL A 238 1.54 -19.30 -9.39
CA VAL A 238 1.93 -18.92 -10.76
C VAL A 238 1.98 -20.15 -11.66
N PRO A 239 1.72 -20.02 -12.98
CA PRO A 239 1.90 -21.12 -13.92
C PRO A 239 3.35 -21.63 -13.93
N ASN A 240 3.54 -22.93 -14.16
CA ASN A 240 4.85 -23.58 -14.15
C ASN A 240 5.90 -22.96 -15.09
N TRP A 241 5.48 -22.26 -16.14
CA TRP A 241 6.40 -21.62 -17.09
C TRP A 241 6.87 -20.22 -16.65
N VAL A 242 6.31 -19.67 -15.57
CA VAL A 242 6.73 -18.39 -14.99
C VAL A 242 7.96 -18.57 -14.12
N MET A 243 8.10 -19.70 -13.43
CA MET A 243 9.24 -20.01 -12.55
C MET A 243 10.37 -20.66 -13.35
#